data_AF-A0A7Y1XYC4-F1
#
_entry.id   AF-A0A7Y1XYC4-F1
#
_cell.length_a   1.000
_cell.length_b   1.000
_cell.length_c   1.000
_cell.angle_alpha   90.00
_cell.angle_beta   90.00
_cell.angle_gamma   90.00
#
_symmetry.space_group_name_H-M   'P 1'
#
loop_
_entity.id
_entity.type
_entity.pdbx_description
1 polymer ?
#
loop_
_entity_poly.entity_id
_entity_poly.type
_entity_poly.pdbx_seq_one_letter_code
_entity_poly.pdbx_strand_id
1 'polypeptide(L)'
;MKSIYHNLVLAILFFPICLQAQNLPHTLTDSEKGELNDYLLNSASRTSSSAFTTPPSSPVRAMAEWEELQGLMVTWTSFSSMLTEIVREAKEECEVYIVTTNQSNVISSLNASGVDTTNITFLNNSYNSVWSRDYGPWSVYTNDVDSLLIIDWIYNRPRPQDDQIPVHIANELAVPLYQTTTSPWNLVHTGGNFMTDGMGTGFSSKLILNENPGKTEAAIDNIMQQFMGIDRYIKMDNLPYDVIHHIDMHMKLLDEETILMGEYPQGVSDGPQIEANLLYILNNFMSPFGTPYKIVRIPMPPNLAGQYPNNGSNYYTHANSVIVNKTILVPIYNLPSDTTALRIFREAKPGYKVVGINSNPSIPSLGAIHCITKEIGTGDPLLIIHNDLEDTYDDLNPYPVDAIIKHRSGIAGANLLYTTDTLLPYQSVAMTLTNATTDTWSANIPAQAVGSKIFYYIDANANSGKSQVRPLPAPAGYWDFDVLQLTAINDNNSSTDLAWGKEVFPNPSNGITCITTQSNKNLKASLQLTDLNGRLVEVIFDGEIQAGEDRHFINTSEINAGVYLVVLNTKEGKLIQKLLIQ
;
A
#
# COMPACT_ATOMS: atom_id res chain seq x y z
N MET A 1 37.44 -54.75 -60.39
CA MET A 1 36.30 -53.93 -59.92
C MET A 1 36.81 -53.00 -58.84
N LYS A 2 36.81 -51.68 -59.11
CA LYS A 2 37.22 -50.63 -58.16
C LYS A 2 36.09 -50.45 -57.13
N SER A 3 36.40 -50.49 -55.85
CA SER A 3 35.48 -50.02 -54.79
C SER A 3 36.10 -48.77 -54.15
N ILE A 4 35.34 -47.69 -54.21
CA ILE A 4 35.69 -46.36 -53.71
C ILE A 4 35.16 -46.28 -52.28
N TYR A 5 36.04 -46.11 -51.30
CA TYR A 5 35.64 -45.75 -49.94
C TYR A 5 35.37 -44.23 -49.90
N HIS A 6 34.11 -43.85 -49.67
CA HIS A 6 33.75 -42.49 -49.26
C HIS A 6 33.85 -42.40 -47.73
N ASN A 7 34.81 -41.63 -47.24
CA ASN A 7 34.85 -41.19 -45.85
C ASN A 7 33.84 -40.03 -45.70
N LEU A 8 32.73 -40.29 -45.01
CA LEU A 8 31.80 -39.25 -44.59
C LEU A 8 32.30 -38.68 -43.25
N VAL A 9 32.97 -37.53 -43.29
CA VAL A 9 33.31 -36.75 -42.09
C VAL A 9 32.05 -36.02 -41.64
N LEU A 10 31.43 -36.49 -40.56
CA LEU A 10 30.30 -35.81 -39.91
C LEU A 10 30.87 -34.63 -39.09
N ALA A 11 30.87 -33.44 -39.68
CA ALA A 11 31.17 -32.21 -38.95
C ALA A 11 29.98 -31.88 -38.04
N ILE A 12 30.09 -32.22 -36.76
CA ILE A 12 29.16 -31.74 -35.72
C ILE A 12 29.50 -30.28 -35.47
N LEU A 13 28.77 -29.38 -36.14
CA LEU A 13 28.74 -27.96 -35.82
C LEU A 13 28.05 -27.79 -34.46
N PHE A 14 28.85 -27.67 -33.40
CA PHE A 14 28.38 -27.08 -32.15
C PHE A 14 28.09 -25.60 -32.42
N PHE A 15 26.82 -25.28 -32.69
CA PHE A 15 26.35 -23.90 -32.51
C PHE A 15 26.29 -23.65 -31.00
N PRO A 16 27.04 -22.66 -30.45
CA PRO A 16 26.70 -22.15 -29.14
C PRO A 16 25.30 -21.54 -29.28
N ILE A 17 24.30 -22.16 -28.65
CA ILE A 17 23.02 -21.51 -28.42
C ILE A 17 23.33 -20.38 -27.45
N CYS A 18 23.67 -19.23 -28.00
CA CYS A 18 23.60 -17.97 -27.31
C CYS A 18 22.10 -17.76 -27.06
N LEU A 19 21.60 -18.21 -25.91
CA LEU A 19 20.27 -17.84 -25.43
C LEU A 19 20.28 -16.32 -25.28
N GLN A 20 19.88 -15.62 -26.34
CA GLN A 20 19.56 -14.21 -26.25
C GLN A 20 18.46 -14.06 -25.21
N ALA A 21 18.59 -13.05 -24.33
CA ALA A 21 17.54 -12.67 -23.41
C ALA A 21 16.22 -12.51 -24.20
N GLN A 22 15.22 -13.32 -23.85
CA GLN A 22 13.94 -13.31 -24.53
C GLN A 22 13.08 -12.23 -23.87
N ASN A 23 12.48 -11.34 -24.66
CA ASN A 23 11.46 -10.41 -24.17
C ASN A 23 10.20 -11.22 -23.83
N LEU A 24 10.21 -11.94 -22.72
CA LEU A 24 9.09 -12.76 -22.27
C LEU A 24 7.98 -11.86 -21.72
N PRO A 25 6.71 -12.10 -22.09
CA PRO A 25 5.59 -11.37 -21.51
C PRO A 25 5.49 -11.66 -20.00
N HIS A 26 4.77 -10.81 -19.29
CA HIS A 26 4.48 -11.06 -17.87
C HIS A 26 3.58 -12.29 -17.68
N THR A 27 2.69 -12.56 -18.64
CA THR A 27 1.88 -13.77 -18.73
C THR A 27 2.70 -15.00 -19.16
N LEU A 28 2.12 -16.19 -19.01
CA LEU A 28 2.64 -17.43 -19.60
C LEU A 28 2.46 -17.42 -21.12
N THR A 29 3.54 -17.66 -21.86
CA THR A 29 3.49 -18.04 -23.27
C THR A 29 2.85 -19.42 -23.44
N ASP A 30 2.42 -19.76 -24.67
CA ASP A 30 1.80 -21.06 -24.93
C ASP A 30 2.76 -22.24 -24.72
N SER A 31 4.08 -22.06 -24.93
CA SER A 31 5.09 -23.08 -24.58
C SER A 31 5.18 -23.26 -23.07
N GLU A 32 5.29 -22.16 -22.33
CA GLU A 32 5.40 -22.19 -20.87
C GLU A 32 4.19 -22.86 -20.21
N LYS A 33 2.97 -22.72 -20.76
CA LYS A 33 1.78 -23.44 -20.26
C LYS A 33 1.95 -24.96 -20.30
N GLY A 34 2.63 -25.48 -21.33
CA GLY A 34 2.93 -26.92 -21.45
C GLY A 34 4.00 -27.41 -20.48
N GLU A 35 4.92 -26.53 -20.06
CA GLU A 35 6.05 -26.85 -19.20
C GLU A 35 5.76 -26.62 -17.71
N LEU A 36 4.77 -25.78 -17.39
CA LEU A 36 4.49 -25.32 -16.03
C LEU A 36 4.29 -26.48 -15.04
N ASN A 37 3.48 -27.48 -15.40
CA ASN A 37 3.20 -28.59 -14.48
C ASN A 37 4.46 -29.37 -14.11
N ASP A 38 5.30 -29.70 -15.11
CA ASP A 38 6.56 -30.41 -14.88
C ASP A 38 7.54 -29.54 -14.09
N TYR A 39 7.59 -28.24 -14.38
CA TYR A 39 8.40 -27.29 -13.64
C TYR A 39 7.99 -27.20 -12.15
N LEU A 40 6.70 -27.15 -11.84
CA LEU A 40 6.18 -27.07 -10.47
C LEU A 40 6.40 -28.38 -9.71
N LEU A 41 6.12 -29.53 -10.33
CA LEU A 41 6.34 -30.86 -9.73
C LEU A 41 7.81 -31.12 -9.39
N ASN A 42 8.73 -30.54 -10.16
CA ASN A 42 10.17 -30.71 -9.97
C ASN A 42 10.84 -29.57 -9.16
N SER A 43 10.06 -28.69 -8.51
CA SER A 43 10.58 -27.56 -7.72
C SER A 43 11.60 -27.98 -6.65
N ALA A 44 11.37 -29.09 -5.96
CA ALA A 44 12.31 -29.61 -4.97
C ALA A 44 13.71 -29.89 -5.54
N SER A 45 13.85 -30.21 -6.83
CA SER A 45 15.15 -30.47 -7.46
C SER A 45 15.96 -29.19 -7.74
N ARG A 46 15.32 -28.02 -7.67
CA ARG A 46 15.94 -26.68 -7.81
C ARG A 46 16.30 -26.01 -6.48
N THR A 47 16.11 -26.72 -5.37
CA THR A 47 16.48 -26.21 -4.04
C THR A 47 17.99 -26.02 -3.96
N SER A 48 18.43 -24.83 -3.55
CA SER A 48 19.83 -24.55 -3.28
C SER A 48 20.32 -25.38 -2.09
N SER A 49 21.53 -25.90 -2.19
CA SER A 49 22.18 -26.63 -1.09
C SER A 49 22.43 -25.80 0.16
N SER A 50 22.40 -24.46 0.04
CA SER A 50 22.57 -23.53 1.18
C SER A 50 21.24 -23.08 1.79
N ALA A 51 20.10 -23.45 1.21
CA ALA A 51 18.79 -22.99 1.67
C ALA A 51 18.23 -23.86 2.80
N PHE A 52 17.54 -23.20 3.74
CA PHE A 52 16.62 -23.88 4.65
C PHE A 52 15.28 -24.12 3.94
N THR A 53 14.66 -25.28 4.14
CA THR A 53 13.35 -25.61 3.54
C THR A 53 12.23 -25.80 4.55
N THR A 54 12.52 -25.50 5.82
CA THR A 54 11.56 -25.41 6.91
C THR A 54 11.47 -23.96 7.38
N PRO A 55 10.33 -23.53 7.96
CA PRO A 55 10.20 -22.18 8.48
C PRO A 55 11.34 -21.77 9.43
N PRO A 56 11.65 -20.46 9.49
CA PRO A 56 12.49 -19.91 10.55
C PRO A 56 12.02 -20.36 11.94
N SER A 57 12.96 -20.69 12.82
CA SER A 57 12.64 -21.16 14.18
C SER A 57 12.28 -20.02 15.15
N SER A 58 12.59 -18.78 14.78
CA SER A 58 12.25 -17.57 15.52
C SER A 58 11.02 -16.90 14.90
N PRO A 59 10.24 -16.13 15.68
CA PRO A 59 9.22 -15.25 15.12
C PRO A 59 9.80 -14.37 14.02
N VAL A 60 9.02 -14.13 12.98
CA VAL A 60 9.41 -13.36 11.81
C VAL A 60 8.41 -12.26 11.50
N ARG A 61 8.88 -11.21 10.83
CA ARG A 61 8.09 -10.07 10.37
C ARG A 61 8.46 -9.73 8.93
N ALA A 62 7.48 -9.73 8.04
CA ALA A 62 7.64 -9.24 6.69
C ALA A 62 7.93 -7.74 6.68
N MET A 63 8.87 -7.30 5.84
CA MET A 63 9.15 -5.88 5.64
C MET A 63 8.07 -5.25 4.75
N ALA A 64 7.59 -4.06 5.13
CA ALA A 64 6.78 -3.20 4.27
C ALA A 64 7.64 -2.40 3.30
N GLU A 65 7.08 -2.01 2.15
CA GLU A 65 7.85 -1.39 1.07
C GLU A 65 8.41 0.00 1.40
N TRP A 66 7.77 0.74 2.31
CA TRP A 66 8.24 2.08 2.73
C TRP A 66 9.30 2.06 3.85
N GLU A 67 9.69 0.88 4.33
CA GLU A 67 10.78 0.74 5.29
C GLU A 67 12.14 1.04 4.64
N GLU A 68 13.18 1.18 5.47
CA GLU A 68 14.53 1.47 5.00
C GLU A 68 15.08 0.33 4.12
N LEU A 69 15.44 0.69 2.89
CA LEU A 69 16.04 -0.19 1.91
C LEU A 69 17.56 -0.01 1.88
N GLN A 70 18.29 -1.12 1.94
CA GLN A 70 19.72 -1.10 1.58
C GLN A 70 19.92 -1.25 0.07
N GLY A 71 18.93 -1.77 -0.65
CA GLY A 71 19.02 -1.81 -2.10
C GLY A 71 17.73 -2.04 -2.87
N LEU A 72 17.86 -1.85 -4.18
CA LEU A 72 16.82 -2.12 -5.17
C LEU A 72 17.39 -3.05 -6.25
N MET A 73 16.68 -4.13 -6.56
CA MET A 73 17.06 -5.08 -7.59
C MET A 73 16.32 -4.82 -8.89
N VAL A 74 17.06 -4.84 -10.01
CA VAL A 74 16.52 -4.86 -11.38
C VAL A 74 17.23 -5.92 -12.21
N THR A 75 16.56 -6.43 -13.24
CA THR A 75 17.17 -7.33 -14.23
C THR A 75 17.35 -6.64 -15.56
N TRP A 76 18.60 -6.47 -15.98
CA TRP A 76 18.93 -5.68 -17.16
C TRP A 76 18.76 -6.44 -18.46
N THR A 77 17.61 -6.21 -19.10
CA THR A 77 17.24 -6.81 -20.39
C THR A 77 16.32 -5.88 -21.20
N SER A 78 15.05 -6.24 -21.39
CA SER A 78 13.97 -5.45 -21.97
C SER A 78 13.81 -4.09 -21.30
N PHE A 79 13.19 -3.14 -22.02
CA PHE A 79 12.79 -1.83 -21.49
C PHE A 79 13.96 -1.00 -20.93
N SER A 80 15.13 -1.06 -21.56
CA SER A 80 16.36 -0.41 -21.08
C SER A 80 16.21 1.08 -20.80
N SER A 81 15.35 1.82 -21.51
CA SER A 81 15.06 3.22 -21.20
C SER A 81 14.37 3.40 -19.84
N MET A 82 13.45 2.50 -19.47
CA MET A 82 12.82 2.50 -18.14
C MET A 82 13.83 2.11 -17.08
N LEU A 83 14.57 1.02 -17.31
CA LEU A 83 15.59 0.54 -16.37
C LEU A 83 16.67 1.60 -16.11
N THR A 84 17.06 2.37 -17.13
CA THR A 84 18.02 3.47 -16.98
C THR A 84 17.51 4.53 -16.01
N GLU A 85 16.26 4.96 -16.15
CA GLU A 85 15.69 6.00 -15.28
C GLU A 85 15.38 5.46 -13.87
N ILE A 86 15.00 4.19 -13.74
CA ILE A 86 14.89 3.53 -12.42
C ILE A 86 16.24 3.52 -11.72
N VAL A 87 17.30 3.08 -12.40
CA VAL A 87 18.67 3.05 -11.84
C VAL A 87 19.15 4.46 -11.50
N ARG A 88 18.89 5.45 -12.36
CA ARG A 88 19.28 6.86 -12.14
C ARG A 88 18.74 7.39 -10.81
N GLU A 89 17.49 7.10 -10.52
CA GLU A 89 16.81 7.62 -9.33
C GLU A 89 17.12 6.78 -8.09
N ALA A 90 17.11 5.45 -8.22
CA ALA A 90 17.31 4.54 -7.10
C ALA A 90 18.75 4.58 -6.52
N LYS A 91 19.77 4.78 -7.36
CA LYS A 91 21.18 4.81 -6.91
C LYS A 91 21.51 5.99 -5.99
N GLU A 92 20.67 7.01 -5.98
CA GLU A 92 20.80 8.17 -5.08
C GLU A 92 20.22 7.87 -3.68
N GLU A 93 19.44 6.80 -3.55
CA GLU A 93 18.73 6.40 -2.33
C GLU A 93 19.33 5.15 -1.67
N CYS A 94 19.83 4.20 -2.46
CA CYS A 94 20.38 2.92 -1.99
C CYS A 94 21.28 2.26 -3.04
N GLU A 95 21.87 1.10 -2.72
CA GLU A 95 22.59 0.28 -3.70
C GLU A 95 21.62 -0.29 -4.74
N VAL A 96 21.99 -0.27 -6.03
CA VAL A 96 21.20 -0.91 -7.09
C VAL A 96 21.86 -2.21 -7.53
N TYR A 97 21.18 -3.32 -7.29
CA TYR A 97 21.62 -4.65 -7.70
C TYR A 97 21.12 -4.94 -9.12
N ILE A 98 22.03 -4.97 -10.09
CA ILE A 98 21.69 -5.22 -11.49
C ILE A 98 22.05 -6.65 -11.88
N VAL A 99 21.02 -7.49 -12.07
CA VAL A 99 21.17 -8.82 -12.65
C VAL A 99 21.41 -8.70 -14.15
N THR A 100 22.50 -9.25 -14.66
CA THR A 100 22.87 -9.17 -16.07
C THR A 100 23.76 -10.33 -16.51
N THR A 101 23.77 -10.64 -17.80
CA THR A 101 24.76 -11.56 -18.41
C THR A 101 25.88 -10.79 -19.12
N ASN A 102 25.80 -9.46 -19.17
CA ASN A 102 26.77 -8.61 -19.86
C ASN A 102 26.91 -7.24 -19.19
N GLN A 103 27.64 -7.20 -18.08
CA GLN A 103 27.93 -5.97 -17.33
C GLN A 103 28.53 -4.86 -18.21
N SER A 104 29.41 -5.17 -19.17
CA SER A 104 30.02 -4.15 -20.04
C SER A 104 28.99 -3.42 -20.90
N ASN A 105 27.96 -4.13 -21.37
CA ASN A 105 26.85 -3.53 -22.11
C ASN A 105 26.00 -2.63 -21.19
N VAL A 106 25.70 -3.08 -19.96
CA VAL A 106 24.97 -2.26 -18.99
C VAL A 106 25.70 -0.95 -18.71
N ILE A 107 26.99 -1.02 -18.39
CA ILE A 107 27.84 0.15 -18.14
C ILE A 107 27.81 1.10 -19.33
N SER A 108 27.95 0.58 -20.56
CA SER A 108 27.94 1.39 -21.77
C SER A 108 26.59 2.10 -21.98
N SER A 109 25.47 1.41 -21.70
CA SER A 109 24.12 1.94 -21.82
C SER A 109 23.83 3.04 -20.78
N LEU A 110 24.23 2.81 -19.53
CA LEU A 110 24.11 3.78 -18.45
C LEU A 110 24.96 5.02 -18.72
N ASN A 111 26.24 4.85 -19.10
CA ASN A 111 27.14 5.95 -19.43
C ASN A 111 26.64 6.78 -20.61
N ALA A 112 26.07 6.14 -21.64
CA ALA A 112 25.47 6.84 -22.78
C ALA A 112 24.28 7.73 -22.37
N SER A 113 23.66 7.43 -21.22
CA SER A 113 22.57 8.20 -20.62
C SER A 113 23.04 9.09 -19.46
N GLY A 114 24.35 9.24 -19.26
CA GLY A 114 24.92 10.05 -18.18
C GLY A 114 24.65 9.50 -16.78
N VAL A 115 24.48 8.19 -16.62
CA VAL A 115 24.38 7.51 -15.32
C VAL A 115 25.70 6.80 -15.05
N ASP A 116 26.42 7.21 -14.00
CA ASP A 116 27.61 6.49 -13.52
C ASP A 116 27.24 5.25 -12.71
N THR A 117 28.24 4.43 -12.38
CA THR A 117 28.06 3.17 -11.65
C THR A 117 28.35 3.25 -10.15
N THR A 118 28.31 4.44 -9.56
CA THR A 118 28.35 4.58 -8.10
C THR A 118 27.09 3.95 -7.50
N ASN A 119 27.19 3.27 -6.37
CA ASN A 119 26.08 2.55 -5.74
C ASN A 119 25.40 1.53 -6.67
N ILE A 120 26.16 0.86 -7.53
CA ILE A 120 25.67 -0.22 -8.39
C ILE A 120 26.52 -1.48 -8.22
N THR A 121 25.85 -2.59 -7.91
CA THR A 121 26.43 -3.93 -7.80
C THR A 121 25.89 -4.80 -8.91
N PHE A 122 26.79 -5.43 -9.67
CA PHE A 122 26.42 -6.29 -10.80
C PHE A 122 26.38 -7.76 -10.39
N LEU A 123 25.23 -8.39 -10.56
CA LEU A 123 25.05 -9.83 -10.43
C LEU A 123 25.14 -10.47 -11.81
N ASN A 124 26.32 -11.00 -12.14
CA ASN A 124 26.64 -11.58 -13.44
C ASN A 124 26.04 -13.00 -13.59
N ASN A 125 24.71 -13.09 -13.56
CA ASN A 125 23.94 -14.34 -13.54
C ASN A 125 22.98 -14.43 -14.72
N SER A 126 22.67 -15.66 -15.12
CA SER A 126 21.62 -15.92 -16.11
C SER A 126 20.24 -15.61 -15.54
N TYR A 127 19.34 -15.16 -16.41
CA TYR A 127 17.94 -14.85 -16.10
C TYR A 127 17.08 -15.19 -17.33
N ASN A 128 15.77 -15.33 -17.14
CA ASN A 128 14.80 -15.52 -18.21
C ASN A 128 14.06 -14.21 -18.56
N SER A 129 13.70 -13.39 -17.57
CA SER A 129 12.82 -12.24 -17.78
C SER A 129 13.13 -11.03 -16.90
N VAL A 130 12.50 -9.91 -17.23
CA VAL A 130 12.68 -8.59 -16.57
C VAL A 130 11.87 -8.44 -15.27
N TRP A 131 10.96 -9.38 -14.99
CA TRP A 131 9.90 -9.24 -13.98
C TRP A 131 10.38 -9.51 -12.54
N SER A 132 11.44 -8.80 -12.13
CA SER A 132 12.18 -9.02 -10.88
C SER A 132 11.33 -8.91 -9.62
N ARG A 133 10.18 -8.21 -9.70
CA ARG A 133 9.17 -8.18 -8.63
C ARG A 133 8.71 -9.57 -8.24
N ASP A 134 8.44 -10.39 -9.24
CA ASP A 134 7.69 -11.62 -9.08
C ASP A 134 8.54 -12.73 -8.47
N TYR A 135 9.75 -12.88 -9.01
CA TYR A 135 10.72 -13.91 -8.62
C TYR A 135 11.77 -13.41 -7.63
N GLY A 136 11.81 -12.11 -7.33
CA GLY A 136 12.89 -11.53 -6.54
C GLY A 136 12.84 -11.90 -5.05
N PRO A 137 13.89 -11.56 -4.29
CA PRO A 137 14.05 -11.96 -2.89
C PRO A 137 13.07 -11.24 -1.97
N TRP A 138 12.36 -11.96 -1.09
CA TRP A 138 11.46 -11.32 -0.12
C TRP A 138 12.17 -11.11 1.21
N SER A 139 12.24 -9.86 1.66
CA SER A 139 12.92 -9.47 2.90
C SER A 139 12.05 -9.71 4.12
N VAL A 140 12.58 -10.44 5.10
CA VAL A 140 11.93 -10.77 6.37
C VAL A 140 12.92 -10.55 7.51
N TYR A 141 12.44 -10.08 8.67
CA TYR A 141 13.26 -9.93 9.87
C TYR A 141 12.89 -10.94 10.94
N THR A 142 13.88 -11.57 11.59
CA THR A 142 13.64 -12.28 12.86
C THR A 142 13.39 -11.29 13.98
N ASN A 143 12.51 -11.63 14.93
CA ASN A 143 12.22 -10.83 16.12
C ASN A 143 12.03 -9.33 15.79
N ASP A 144 11.25 -9.04 14.75
CA ASP A 144 10.95 -7.73 14.16
C ASP A 144 12.12 -6.95 13.53
N VAL A 145 13.32 -6.96 14.13
CA VAL A 145 14.46 -6.09 13.78
C VAL A 145 15.85 -6.76 13.94
N ASP A 146 15.90 -8.07 14.18
CA ASP A 146 17.13 -8.74 14.61
C ASP A 146 18.01 -9.32 13.50
N SER A 147 17.47 -9.96 12.47
CA SER A 147 18.29 -10.44 11.35
C SER A 147 17.49 -10.47 10.08
N LEU A 148 18.06 -9.93 9.00
CA LEU A 148 17.50 -10.04 7.66
C LEU A 148 17.62 -11.48 7.17
N LEU A 149 16.50 -12.02 6.70
CA LEU A 149 16.37 -13.29 6.01
C LEU A 149 15.79 -13.01 4.62
N ILE A 150 16.15 -13.87 3.65
CA ILE A 150 15.48 -13.91 2.34
C ILE A 150 14.58 -15.12 2.27
N ILE A 151 13.30 -14.88 1.94
CA ILE A 151 12.35 -15.92 1.56
C ILE A 151 12.28 -15.98 0.04
N ASP A 152 12.37 -17.19 -0.49
CA ASP A 152 12.31 -17.53 -1.90
C ASP A 152 11.18 -18.53 -2.15
N TRP A 153 10.23 -18.10 -2.99
CA TRP A 153 9.02 -18.85 -3.32
C TRP A 153 9.20 -19.59 -4.63
N ILE A 154 8.39 -20.64 -4.88
CA ILE A 154 8.39 -21.24 -6.21
C ILE A 154 7.78 -20.23 -7.18
N TYR A 155 8.55 -19.74 -8.15
CA TYR A 155 8.03 -18.80 -9.12
C TYR A 155 6.91 -19.44 -9.96
N ASN A 156 5.83 -18.71 -10.25
CA ASN A 156 4.67 -19.20 -10.99
C ASN A 156 4.84 -19.22 -12.53
N ARG A 157 6.08 -19.19 -13.02
CA ARG A 157 6.44 -19.32 -14.44
C ARG A 157 7.56 -20.35 -14.56
N PRO A 158 7.60 -21.19 -15.62
CA PRO A 158 8.69 -22.14 -15.83
C PRO A 158 9.96 -21.44 -16.35
N ARG A 159 10.45 -20.49 -15.54
CA ARG A 159 11.58 -19.61 -15.77
C ARG A 159 12.65 -19.91 -14.72
N PRO A 160 13.36 -21.04 -14.84
CA PRO A 160 14.22 -21.55 -13.77
C PRO A 160 15.44 -20.68 -13.48
N GLN A 161 15.83 -19.76 -14.37
CA GLN A 161 16.93 -18.83 -14.12
C GLN A 161 16.47 -17.62 -13.30
N ASP A 162 15.22 -17.18 -13.52
CA ASP A 162 14.57 -16.17 -12.66
C ASP A 162 14.38 -16.71 -11.23
N ASP A 163 13.89 -17.95 -11.11
CA ASP A 163 13.65 -18.71 -9.87
C ASP A 163 14.94 -19.04 -9.07
N GLN A 164 16.11 -18.55 -9.50
CA GLN A 164 17.39 -18.70 -8.80
C GLN A 164 18.00 -17.34 -8.41
N ILE A 165 17.42 -16.22 -8.87
CA ILE A 165 17.93 -14.90 -8.53
C ILE A 165 17.91 -14.61 -7.02
N PRO A 166 16.89 -15.01 -6.23
CA PRO A 166 16.93 -14.85 -4.78
C PRO A 166 18.14 -15.52 -4.12
N VAL A 167 18.58 -16.68 -4.65
CA VAL A 167 19.78 -17.37 -4.19
C VAL A 167 21.03 -16.51 -4.38
N HIS A 168 21.14 -15.86 -5.53
CA HIS A 168 22.28 -14.99 -5.84
C HIS A 168 22.30 -13.74 -4.96
N ILE A 169 21.14 -13.12 -4.72
CA ILE A 169 21.03 -11.98 -3.81
C ILE A 169 21.38 -12.38 -2.38
N ALA A 170 20.82 -13.49 -1.87
CA ALA A 170 21.08 -13.93 -0.50
C ALA A 170 22.57 -14.22 -0.27
N ASN A 171 23.25 -14.81 -1.26
CA ASN A 171 24.69 -15.04 -1.21
C ASN A 171 25.50 -13.73 -1.24
N GLU A 172 25.12 -12.77 -2.08
CA GLU A 172 25.79 -11.45 -2.16
C GLU A 172 25.67 -10.68 -0.84
N LEU A 173 24.48 -10.71 -0.23
CA LEU A 173 24.22 -10.06 1.05
C LEU A 173 24.75 -10.86 2.26
N ALA A 174 25.19 -12.10 2.04
CA ALA A 174 25.57 -13.06 3.08
C ALA A 174 24.49 -13.26 4.16
N VAL A 175 23.22 -13.39 3.74
CA VAL A 175 22.07 -13.59 4.64
C VAL A 175 21.44 -14.99 4.48
N PRO A 176 20.77 -15.53 5.52
CA PRO A 176 20.08 -16.81 5.41
C PRO A 176 18.99 -16.81 4.34
N LEU A 177 18.95 -17.89 3.56
CA LEU A 177 17.95 -18.15 2.52
C LEU A 177 16.98 -19.25 2.97
N TYR A 178 15.69 -18.98 2.82
CA TYR A 178 14.61 -19.93 3.06
C TYR A 178 13.83 -20.17 1.78
N GLN A 179 13.78 -21.43 1.32
CA GLN A 179 13.10 -21.82 0.08
C GLN A 179 11.86 -22.65 0.36
N THR A 180 10.74 -22.27 -0.25
CA THR A 180 9.48 -23.00 -0.14
C THR A 180 9.31 -23.99 -1.28
N THR A 181 10.28 -24.87 -1.49
CA THR A 181 10.31 -25.85 -2.60
C THR A 181 9.94 -27.27 -2.16
N THR A 182 9.87 -27.55 -0.86
CA THR A 182 9.64 -28.90 -0.32
C THR A 182 8.35 -29.00 0.51
N SER A 183 7.63 -30.12 0.38
CA SER A 183 6.43 -30.41 1.18
C SER A 183 6.75 -30.51 2.68
N PRO A 184 5.88 -30.05 3.60
CA PRO A 184 4.54 -29.47 3.34
C PRO A 184 4.55 -27.98 2.98
N TRP A 185 5.72 -27.33 3.05
CA TRP A 185 5.90 -25.89 2.94
C TRP A 185 5.93 -25.37 1.50
N ASN A 186 5.94 -26.26 0.51
CA ASN A 186 6.09 -25.88 -0.89
C ASN A 186 4.98 -24.94 -1.35
N LEU A 187 5.26 -23.69 -1.70
CA LEU A 187 4.24 -22.71 -2.09
C LEU A 187 4.65 -21.99 -3.37
N VAL A 188 3.73 -21.94 -4.33
CA VAL A 188 3.85 -21.09 -5.53
C VAL A 188 3.35 -19.70 -5.16
N HIS A 189 4.19 -18.68 -5.34
CA HIS A 189 3.80 -17.29 -5.09
C HIS A 189 4.60 -16.35 -5.99
N THR A 190 4.13 -15.12 -6.09
CA THR A 190 4.69 -14.07 -6.95
C THR A 190 4.56 -12.72 -6.27
N GLY A 191 5.64 -11.94 -6.28
CA GLY A 191 5.72 -10.67 -5.55
C GLY A 191 4.73 -9.60 -6.00
N GLY A 192 4.31 -9.56 -7.27
CA GLY A 192 3.31 -8.58 -7.71
C GLY A 192 1.92 -8.85 -7.14
N ASN A 193 1.65 -10.07 -6.68
CA ASN A 193 0.41 -10.45 -6.02
C ASN A 193 0.52 -10.47 -4.48
N PHE A 194 1.48 -9.74 -3.90
CA PHE A 194 1.63 -9.65 -2.45
C PHE A 194 2.07 -8.25 -1.99
N MET A 195 1.42 -7.76 -0.94
CA MET A 195 1.82 -6.56 -0.20
C MET A 195 1.56 -6.77 1.28
N THR A 196 2.32 -6.11 2.14
CA THR A 196 2.17 -6.19 3.60
C THR A 196 2.26 -4.82 4.24
N ASP A 197 1.56 -4.65 5.35
CA ASP A 197 1.62 -3.46 6.20
C ASP A 197 2.86 -3.41 7.12
N GLY A 198 3.66 -4.49 7.14
CA GLY A 198 4.80 -4.62 8.05
C GLY A 198 4.42 -4.90 9.50
N MET A 199 3.12 -5.04 9.79
CA MET A 199 2.49 -5.25 11.09
C MET A 199 1.64 -6.53 11.15
N GLY A 200 1.90 -7.48 10.25
CA GLY A 200 1.29 -8.80 10.26
C GLY A 200 0.04 -8.95 9.38
N THR A 201 -0.35 -7.94 8.60
CA THR A 201 -1.35 -8.10 7.53
C THR A 201 -0.69 -8.24 6.18
N GLY A 202 -1.14 -9.23 5.41
CA GLY A 202 -0.80 -9.42 4.01
C GLY A 202 -2.03 -9.27 3.12
N PHE A 203 -1.81 -8.88 1.88
CA PHE A 203 -2.85 -8.73 0.86
C PHE A 203 -2.45 -9.49 -0.41
N SER A 204 -3.40 -10.15 -1.03
CA SER A 204 -3.25 -10.73 -2.38
C SER A 204 -4.59 -10.77 -3.09
N SER A 205 -4.59 -11.08 -4.39
CA SER A 205 -5.79 -11.63 -5.04
C SER A 205 -5.90 -13.13 -4.71
N LYS A 206 -7.04 -13.74 -5.02
CA LYS A 206 -7.27 -15.19 -4.93
C LYS A 206 -6.46 -16.00 -5.94
N LEU A 207 -5.64 -15.38 -6.80
CA LEU A 207 -4.65 -16.07 -7.61
C LEU A 207 -3.76 -17.01 -6.77
N ILE A 208 -3.40 -16.62 -5.54
CA ILE A 208 -2.62 -17.49 -4.63
C ILE A 208 -3.31 -18.82 -4.35
N LEU A 209 -4.64 -18.85 -4.30
CA LEU A 209 -5.43 -20.07 -4.12
C LEU A 209 -5.48 -20.88 -5.43
N ASN A 210 -5.68 -20.19 -6.56
CA ASN A 210 -5.79 -20.80 -7.88
C ASN A 210 -4.48 -21.49 -8.31
N GLU A 211 -3.33 -20.93 -7.95
CA GLU A 211 -2.00 -21.45 -8.29
C GLU A 211 -1.52 -22.56 -7.31
N ASN A 212 -2.22 -22.76 -6.20
CA ASN A 212 -1.92 -23.78 -5.20
C ASN A 212 -3.11 -24.73 -4.95
N PRO A 213 -3.68 -25.39 -5.98
CA PRO A 213 -4.90 -26.19 -5.86
C PRO A 213 -4.75 -27.42 -4.94
N GLY A 214 -3.51 -27.83 -4.63
CA GLY A 214 -3.20 -28.90 -3.68
C GLY A 214 -3.19 -28.47 -2.21
N LYS A 215 -3.46 -27.19 -1.90
CA LYS A 215 -3.49 -26.67 -0.53
C LYS A 215 -4.83 -26.03 -0.21
N THR A 216 -5.24 -26.18 1.05
CA THR A 216 -6.36 -25.40 1.58
C THR A 216 -5.92 -23.96 1.84
N GLU A 217 -6.87 -23.03 1.86
CA GLU A 217 -6.59 -21.64 2.23
C GLU A 217 -5.92 -21.54 3.62
N ALA A 218 -6.41 -22.29 4.61
CA ALA A 218 -5.80 -22.34 5.94
C ALA A 218 -4.34 -22.86 5.94
N ALA A 219 -3.99 -23.77 5.01
CA ALA A 219 -2.60 -24.23 4.87
C ALA A 219 -1.72 -23.15 4.24
N ILE A 220 -2.24 -22.38 3.28
CA ILE A 220 -1.55 -21.23 2.69
C ILE A 220 -1.35 -20.15 3.75
N ASP A 221 -2.38 -19.83 4.53
CA ASP A 221 -2.31 -18.86 5.63
C ASP A 221 -1.27 -19.27 6.66
N ASN A 222 -1.22 -20.56 7.02
CA ASN A 222 -0.19 -21.07 7.91
C ASN A 222 1.22 -20.94 7.31
N ILE A 223 1.43 -21.25 6.03
CA ILE A 223 2.73 -21.07 5.39
C ILE A 223 3.15 -19.58 5.42
N MET A 224 2.24 -18.67 5.08
CA MET A 224 2.51 -17.23 5.11
C MET A 224 2.79 -16.73 6.53
N GLN A 225 2.08 -17.23 7.54
CA GLN A 225 2.38 -16.92 8.94
C GLN A 225 3.80 -17.40 9.32
N GLN A 226 4.15 -18.64 9.00
CA GLN A 226 5.39 -19.25 9.44
C GLN A 226 6.63 -18.67 8.74
N PHE A 227 6.53 -18.29 7.47
CA PHE A 227 7.67 -17.74 6.71
C PHE A 227 7.72 -16.20 6.68
N MET A 228 6.59 -15.52 6.81
CA MET A 228 6.49 -14.07 6.64
C MET A 228 5.90 -13.34 7.85
N GLY A 229 5.40 -14.04 8.88
CA GLY A 229 4.77 -13.39 10.04
C GLY A 229 3.42 -12.77 9.73
N ILE A 230 2.72 -13.26 8.71
CA ILE A 230 1.39 -12.76 8.34
C ILE A 230 0.32 -13.46 9.17
N ASP A 231 -0.22 -12.77 10.17
CA ASP A 231 -1.31 -13.24 11.01
C ASP A 231 -2.68 -13.09 10.35
N ARG A 232 -2.81 -12.09 9.48
CA ARG A 232 -4.05 -11.80 8.74
C ARG A 232 -3.76 -11.70 7.25
N TYR A 233 -4.18 -12.69 6.47
CA TYR A 233 -3.96 -12.70 5.02
C TYR A 233 -5.24 -12.44 4.23
N ILE A 234 -5.44 -11.20 3.82
CA ILE A 234 -6.62 -10.71 3.10
C ILE A 234 -6.51 -11.05 1.61
N LYS A 235 -7.51 -11.74 1.06
CA LYS A 235 -7.51 -12.20 -0.34
C LYS A 235 -8.73 -11.67 -1.07
N MET A 236 -8.50 -10.89 -2.13
CA MET A 236 -9.56 -10.28 -2.94
C MET A 236 -9.90 -11.12 -4.17
N ASP A 237 -11.12 -10.98 -4.69
CA ASP A 237 -11.47 -11.65 -5.93
C ASP A 237 -10.62 -11.14 -7.10
N ASN A 238 -10.28 -12.06 -8.00
CA ASN A 238 -9.52 -11.73 -9.21
C ASN A 238 -10.32 -10.76 -10.08
N LEU A 239 -9.60 -9.83 -10.70
CA LEU A 239 -10.21 -8.89 -11.63
C LEU A 239 -10.53 -9.57 -12.98
N PRO A 240 -11.69 -9.27 -13.61
CA PRO A 240 -12.10 -9.85 -14.89
C PRO A 240 -11.16 -9.61 -16.06
N TYR A 241 -10.55 -8.41 -16.14
CA TYR A 241 -9.84 -7.93 -17.32
C TYR A 241 -8.33 -7.81 -17.14
N ASP A 242 -7.85 -7.59 -15.91
CA ASP A 242 -6.46 -7.89 -15.57
C ASP A 242 -6.21 -9.39 -15.65
N VAL A 243 -5.50 -9.84 -16.69
CA VAL A 243 -5.23 -11.25 -16.96
C VAL A 243 -4.07 -11.83 -16.17
N ILE A 244 -3.31 -11.00 -15.44
CA ILE A 244 -2.23 -11.46 -14.55
C ILE A 244 -2.75 -11.62 -13.12
N HIS A 245 -3.84 -10.93 -12.76
CA HIS A 245 -4.51 -10.98 -11.47
C HIS A 245 -3.63 -10.54 -10.29
N HIS A 246 -2.70 -9.62 -10.52
CA HIS A 246 -1.80 -9.10 -9.48
C HIS A 246 -2.42 -7.87 -8.82
N ILE A 247 -2.28 -7.77 -7.49
CA ILE A 247 -2.79 -6.61 -6.76
C ILE A 247 -2.03 -5.33 -7.05
N ASP A 248 -0.74 -5.42 -7.39
CA ASP A 248 0.09 -4.26 -7.72
C ASP A 248 -0.30 -3.52 -9.00
N MET A 249 -1.25 -4.07 -9.77
CA MET A 249 -1.82 -3.39 -10.94
C MET A 249 -2.93 -2.41 -10.59
N HIS A 250 -3.51 -2.51 -9.40
CA HIS A 250 -4.65 -1.67 -9.00
C HIS A 250 -4.59 -1.18 -7.55
N MET A 251 -3.73 -1.73 -6.71
CA MET A 251 -3.61 -1.42 -5.29
C MET A 251 -2.15 -1.11 -4.92
N LYS A 252 -1.95 -0.23 -3.94
CA LYS A 252 -0.66 -0.07 -3.25
C LYS A 252 -0.85 0.34 -1.79
N LEU A 253 -0.08 -0.23 -0.87
CA LEU A 253 0.00 0.28 0.49
C LEU A 253 0.99 1.45 0.55
N LEU A 254 0.56 2.59 1.10
CA LEU A 254 1.37 3.80 1.22
C LEU A 254 2.02 3.94 2.59
N ASP A 255 1.40 3.36 3.59
CA ASP A 255 1.84 3.21 4.97
C ASP A 255 0.99 2.11 5.64
N GLU A 256 1.09 1.99 6.96
CA GLU A 256 0.49 0.92 7.76
C GLU A 256 -1.06 0.87 7.65
N GLU A 257 -1.73 1.98 7.31
CA GLU A 257 -3.20 2.05 7.25
C GLU A 257 -3.78 2.71 5.99
N THR A 258 -2.94 3.20 5.08
CA THR A 258 -3.37 3.90 3.86
C THR A 258 -3.21 3.04 2.61
N ILE A 259 -4.33 2.81 1.93
CA ILE A 259 -4.42 2.08 0.67
C ILE A 259 -4.63 3.06 -0.49
N LEU A 260 -3.70 3.08 -1.44
CA LEU A 260 -3.90 3.64 -2.77
C LEU A 260 -4.70 2.64 -3.62
N MET A 261 -5.84 3.06 -4.15
CA MET A 261 -6.75 2.21 -4.94
C MET A 261 -7.06 2.83 -6.29
N GLY A 262 -6.83 2.06 -7.37
CA GLY A 262 -7.15 2.42 -8.73
C GLY A 262 -8.65 2.77 -8.90
N GLU A 263 -8.94 3.76 -9.70
CA GLU A 263 -10.29 4.24 -9.97
C GLU A 263 -10.53 4.35 -11.48
N TYR A 264 -11.47 3.56 -11.98
CA TYR A 264 -12.03 3.71 -13.31
C TYR A 264 -13.27 4.61 -13.25
N PRO A 265 -13.69 5.20 -14.39
CA PRO A 265 -15.04 5.74 -14.49
C PRO A 265 -16.09 4.70 -14.10
N GLN A 266 -17.21 5.18 -13.54
CA GLN A 266 -18.27 4.31 -13.03
C GLN A 266 -18.73 3.28 -14.08
N GLY A 267 -18.71 1.99 -13.70
CA GLY A 267 -19.19 0.89 -14.55
C GLY A 267 -18.24 0.47 -15.67
N VAL A 268 -17.03 1.03 -15.74
CA VAL A 268 -16.07 0.76 -16.83
C VAL A 268 -15.01 -0.24 -16.39
N SER A 269 -14.68 -1.17 -17.28
CA SER A 269 -13.59 -2.14 -17.11
C SER A 269 -13.71 -2.89 -15.77
N ASP A 270 -12.60 -3.08 -15.05
CA ASP A 270 -12.55 -3.73 -13.75
C ASP A 270 -13.07 -2.85 -12.61
N GLY A 271 -13.47 -1.60 -12.88
CA GLY A 271 -13.97 -0.65 -11.89
C GLY A 271 -14.98 -1.26 -10.91
N PRO A 272 -16.07 -1.91 -11.37
CA PRO A 272 -17.02 -2.55 -10.47
C PRO A 272 -16.41 -3.60 -9.53
N GLN A 273 -15.44 -4.40 -10.00
CA GLN A 273 -14.80 -5.42 -9.17
C GLN A 273 -13.77 -4.79 -8.21
N ILE A 274 -13.07 -3.74 -8.62
CA ILE A 274 -12.17 -2.97 -7.74
C ILE A 274 -12.98 -2.34 -6.59
N GLU A 275 -14.14 -1.74 -6.86
CA GLU A 275 -15.02 -1.23 -5.80
C GLU A 275 -15.54 -2.34 -4.88
N ALA A 276 -15.90 -3.50 -5.44
CA ALA A 276 -16.34 -4.63 -4.63
C ALA A 276 -15.22 -5.15 -3.71
N ASN A 277 -14.00 -5.24 -4.22
CA ASN A 277 -12.81 -5.62 -3.44
C ASN A 277 -12.49 -4.59 -2.36
N LEU A 278 -12.60 -3.30 -2.67
CA LEU A 278 -12.43 -2.21 -1.69
C LEU A 278 -13.48 -2.28 -0.58
N LEU A 279 -14.76 -2.45 -0.92
CA LEU A 279 -15.84 -2.63 0.05
C LEU A 279 -15.66 -3.90 0.88
N TYR A 280 -15.15 -4.98 0.29
CA TYR A 280 -14.78 -6.17 1.05
C TYR A 280 -13.71 -5.86 2.10
N ILE A 281 -12.68 -5.07 1.77
CA ILE A 281 -11.68 -4.65 2.76
C ILE A 281 -12.34 -3.81 3.88
N LEU A 282 -13.02 -2.72 3.52
CA LEU A 282 -13.55 -1.74 4.46
C LEU A 282 -14.63 -2.29 5.39
N ASN A 283 -15.43 -3.26 4.92
CA ASN A 283 -16.52 -3.83 5.73
C ASN A 283 -16.08 -4.95 6.66
N ASN A 284 -14.91 -5.55 6.43
CA ASN A 284 -14.49 -6.77 7.16
C ASN A 284 -13.21 -6.59 7.97
N PHE A 285 -12.41 -5.55 7.71
CA PHE A 285 -11.09 -5.40 8.33
C PHE A 285 -10.82 -3.97 8.75
N MET A 286 -10.16 -3.84 9.91
CA MET A 286 -9.53 -2.60 10.37
C MET A 286 -8.04 -2.62 10.04
N SER A 287 -7.43 -1.45 9.97
CA SER A 287 -5.99 -1.26 9.95
C SER A 287 -5.32 -1.91 11.18
N PRO A 288 -3.99 -2.09 11.18
CA PRO A 288 -3.24 -2.54 12.35
C PRO A 288 -3.42 -1.65 13.59
N PHE A 289 -3.79 -0.38 13.39
CA PHE A 289 -4.06 0.56 14.47
C PHE A 289 -5.48 0.46 15.03
N GLY A 290 -6.31 -0.43 14.47
CA GLY A 290 -7.71 -0.61 14.89
C GLY A 290 -8.69 0.43 14.32
N THR A 291 -8.22 1.31 13.44
CA THR A 291 -8.99 2.29 12.67
C THR A 291 -9.42 1.71 11.32
N PRO A 292 -10.47 2.24 10.66
CA PRO A 292 -10.73 1.91 9.26
C PRO A 292 -9.54 2.29 8.36
N TYR A 293 -9.27 1.52 7.31
CA TYR A 293 -8.23 1.88 6.33
C TYR A 293 -8.54 3.22 5.66
N LYS A 294 -7.52 4.09 5.54
CA LYS A 294 -7.56 5.33 4.76
C LYS A 294 -7.43 5.00 3.27
N ILE A 295 -8.26 5.60 2.42
CA ILE A 295 -8.28 5.29 0.99
C ILE A 295 -7.88 6.51 0.16
N VAL A 296 -6.82 6.35 -0.63
CA VAL A 296 -6.39 7.33 -1.64
C VAL A 296 -6.77 6.80 -3.02
N ARG A 297 -7.63 7.50 -3.75
CA ARG A 297 -8.03 7.09 -5.11
C ARG A 297 -7.02 7.58 -6.15
N ILE A 298 -6.66 6.71 -7.10
CA ILE A 298 -5.76 7.06 -8.21
C ILE A 298 -6.41 6.71 -9.55
N PRO A 299 -6.48 7.65 -10.53
CA PRO A 299 -7.14 7.36 -11.80
C PRO A 299 -6.42 6.26 -12.58
N MET A 300 -7.18 5.30 -13.08
CA MET A 300 -6.70 4.31 -14.03
C MET A 300 -6.77 4.90 -15.45
N PRO A 301 -5.67 5.03 -16.20
CA PRO A 301 -5.69 5.67 -17.51
C PRO A 301 -6.39 4.83 -18.58
N PRO A 302 -7.08 5.44 -19.56
CA PRO A 302 -7.37 4.78 -20.81
C PRO A 302 -6.11 4.70 -21.69
N ASN A 303 -6.18 3.96 -22.79
CA ASN A 303 -5.18 4.05 -23.85
C ASN A 303 -5.25 5.40 -24.62
N LEU A 304 -4.33 5.63 -25.56
CA LEU A 304 -4.30 6.86 -26.38
C LEU A 304 -5.58 7.09 -27.23
N ALA A 305 -6.37 6.05 -27.48
CA ALA A 305 -7.66 6.14 -28.17
C ALA A 305 -8.85 6.36 -27.21
N GLY A 306 -8.60 6.57 -25.92
CA GLY A 306 -9.64 6.76 -24.91
C GLY A 306 -10.35 5.47 -24.49
N GLN A 307 -9.78 4.30 -24.76
CA GLN A 307 -10.38 3.00 -24.45
C GLN A 307 -9.77 2.39 -23.19
N TYR A 308 -10.64 1.83 -22.35
CA TYR A 308 -10.28 1.12 -21.12
C TYR A 308 -10.17 -0.40 -21.36
N PRO A 309 -9.47 -1.14 -20.49
CA PRO A 309 -9.23 -2.56 -20.73
C PRO A 309 -10.52 -3.38 -20.72
N ASN A 310 -10.55 -4.40 -21.57
CA ASN A 310 -11.58 -5.44 -21.61
C ASN A 310 -10.89 -6.82 -21.67
N ASN A 311 -10.79 -7.50 -22.81
CA ASN A 311 -10.21 -8.83 -22.89
C ASN A 311 -8.69 -8.77 -23.11
N GLY A 312 -7.91 -8.56 -22.06
CA GLY A 312 -6.44 -8.66 -22.10
C GLY A 312 -5.75 -7.59 -22.95
N SER A 313 -6.36 -6.41 -23.08
CA SER A 313 -5.71 -5.22 -23.62
C SER A 313 -4.79 -4.57 -22.59
N ASN A 314 -3.94 -3.63 -23.02
CA ASN A 314 -3.00 -2.95 -22.14
C ASN A 314 -3.67 -2.39 -20.88
N TYR A 315 -3.16 -2.80 -19.72
CA TYR A 315 -3.68 -2.43 -18.43
C TYR A 315 -2.92 -1.23 -17.86
N TYR A 316 -3.17 -0.05 -18.43
CA TYR A 316 -2.52 1.19 -17.95
C TYR A 316 -2.87 1.42 -16.48
N THR A 317 -1.86 1.75 -15.66
CA THR A 317 -2.04 1.93 -14.23
C THR A 317 -0.99 2.86 -13.64
N HIS A 318 -1.40 3.75 -12.75
CA HIS A 318 -0.47 4.54 -11.94
C HIS A 318 -0.15 3.89 -10.59
N ALA A 319 -0.90 2.85 -10.20
CA ALA A 319 -0.71 2.16 -8.93
C ALA A 319 0.59 1.33 -8.88
N ASN A 320 1.06 0.84 -10.05
CA ASN A 320 2.26 0.02 -10.22
C ASN A 320 3.58 0.82 -10.06
N SER A 321 3.66 1.57 -8.97
CA SER A 321 4.76 2.41 -8.52
C SER A 321 5.62 1.68 -7.49
N VAL A 322 6.84 2.16 -7.25
CA VAL A 322 7.72 1.64 -6.19
C VAL A 322 8.20 2.78 -5.28
N ILE A 323 8.24 2.53 -3.98
CA ILE A 323 8.82 3.42 -2.96
C ILE A 323 10.25 2.95 -2.72
N VAL A 324 11.21 3.85 -2.89
CA VAL A 324 12.64 3.60 -2.69
C VAL A 324 13.17 4.66 -1.74
N ASN A 325 13.22 4.33 -0.45
CA ASN A 325 13.57 5.26 0.64
C ASN A 325 12.81 6.59 0.54
N LYS A 326 13.43 7.67 0.06
CA LYS A 326 12.84 9.02 -0.01
C LYS A 326 12.25 9.35 -1.39
N THR A 327 12.31 8.43 -2.33
CA THR A 327 11.86 8.61 -3.72
C THR A 327 10.73 7.64 -4.06
N ILE A 328 9.72 8.12 -4.81
CA ILE A 328 8.62 7.29 -5.34
C ILE A 328 8.68 7.35 -6.86
N LEU A 329 8.81 6.19 -7.51
CA LEU A 329 8.84 6.07 -8.96
C LEU A 329 7.45 5.65 -9.46
N VAL A 330 6.82 6.52 -10.24
CA VAL A 330 5.43 6.37 -10.69
C VAL A 330 5.39 6.15 -12.21
N PRO A 331 4.69 5.11 -12.71
CA PRO A 331 4.56 4.90 -14.14
C PRO A 331 3.69 6.01 -14.76
N ILE A 332 4.17 6.61 -15.86
CA ILE A 332 3.45 7.62 -16.65
C ILE A 332 3.39 7.23 -18.13
N TYR A 333 2.42 7.79 -18.87
CA TYR A 333 2.08 7.30 -20.21
C TYR A 333 1.93 8.40 -21.27
N ASN A 334 2.36 9.63 -20.97
CA ASN A 334 2.10 10.83 -21.78
C ASN A 334 0.59 11.11 -21.93
N LEU A 335 -0.14 10.93 -20.84
CA LEU A 335 -1.58 11.16 -20.74
C LEU A 335 -1.88 12.28 -19.74
N PRO A 336 -3.01 13.01 -19.88
CA PRO A 336 -3.39 14.04 -18.91
C PRO A 336 -3.48 13.52 -17.47
N SER A 337 -3.87 12.26 -17.27
CA SER A 337 -3.96 11.61 -15.96
C SER A 337 -2.62 11.51 -15.24
N ASP A 338 -1.48 11.53 -15.96
CA ASP A 338 -0.14 11.46 -15.38
C ASP A 338 0.08 12.59 -14.37
N THR A 339 -0.35 13.81 -14.72
CA THR A 339 -0.21 14.99 -13.85
C THR A 339 -1.05 14.87 -12.57
N THR A 340 -2.25 14.30 -12.69
CA THR A 340 -3.14 14.01 -11.56
C THR A 340 -2.53 12.95 -10.65
N ALA A 341 -2.02 11.86 -11.21
CA ALA A 341 -1.41 10.77 -10.45
C ALA A 341 -0.18 11.25 -9.67
N LEU A 342 0.73 11.99 -10.30
CA LEU A 342 1.91 12.54 -9.64
C LEU A 342 1.54 13.52 -8.52
N ARG A 343 0.47 14.31 -8.69
CA ARG A 343 -0.05 15.19 -7.63
C ARG A 343 -0.60 14.38 -6.44
N ILE A 344 -1.41 13.34 -6.71
CA ILE A 344 -1.97 12.47 -5.66
C ILE A 344 -0.85 11.84 -4.82
N PHE A 345 0.22 11.32 -5.45
CA PHE A 345 1.35 10.79 -4.70
C PHE A 345 2.06 11.85 -3.84
N ARG A 346 2.22 13.08 -4.34
CA ARG A 346 2.86 14.17 -3.57
C ARG A 346 2.01 14.61 -2.37
N GLU A 347 0.70 14.63 -2.54
CA GLU A 347 -0.25 14.95 -1.46
C GLU A 347 -0.31 13.82 -0.42
N ALA A 348 -0.33 12.56 -0.87
CA ALA A 348 -0.40 11.40 0.02
C ALA A 348 0.94 11.09 0.72
N LYS A 349 2.07 11.50 0.14
CA LYS A 349 3.42 11.28 0.69
C LYS A 349 4.24 12.57 0.71
N PRO A 350 3.91 13.55 1.57
CA PRO A 350 4.66 14.81 1.68
C PRO A 350 6.16 14.58 1.89
N GLY A 351 6.97 15.42 1.25
CA GLY A 351 8.44 15.36 1.33
C GLY A 351 9.12 14.32 0.45
N TYR A 352 8.40 13.31 -0.05
CA TYR A 352 8.96 12.32 -0.97
C TYR A 352 9.24 12.94 -2.34
N LYS A 353 10.35 12.56 -2.96
CA LYS A 353 10.66 12.89 -4.35
C LYS A 353 9.82 12.00 -5.27
N VAL A 354 8.76 12.54 -5.85
CA VAL A 354 7.89 11.80 -6.78
C VAL A 354 8.34 12.00 -8.23
N VAL A 355 8.81 10.93 -8.86
CA VAL A 355 9.37 10.91 -10.23
C VAL A 355 8.50 10.06 -11.15
N GLY A 356 8.07 10.63 -12.26
CA GLY A 356 7.35 9.90 -13.31
C GLY A 356 8.32 9.24 -14.29
N ILE A 357 8.18 7.93 -14.53
CA ILE A 357 8.96 7.21 -15.54
C ILE A 357 8.03 6.73 -16.65
N ASN A 358 8.38 7.04 -17.91
CA ASN A 358 7.58 6.65 -19.07
C ASN A 358 7.51 5.13 -19.21
N SER A 359 6.36 4.54 -18.89
CA SER A 359 6.11 3.10 -18.89
C SER A 359 5.32 2.61 -20.12
N ASN A 360 5.14 3.46 -21.15
CA ASN A 360 4.61 3.02 -22.44
C ASN A 360 5.34 1.81 -23.04
N PRO A 361 6.68 1.66 -22.91
CA PRO A 361 7.37 0.50 -23.49
C PRO A 361 6.98 -0.85 -22.88
N SER A 362 6.71 -0.91 -21.57
CA SER A 362 6.46 -2.19 -20.86
C SER A 362 4.98 -2.54 -20.76
N ILE A 363 4.08 -1.55 -20.76
CA ILE A 363 2.65 -1.80 -20.53
C ILE A 363 1.97 -2.76 -21.52
N PRO A 364 2.40 -2.89 -22.81
CA PRO A 364 1.86 -3.92 -23.70
C PRO A 364 2.22 -5.35 -23.27
N SER A 365 3.25 -5.50 -22.40
CA SER A 365 3.62 -6.76 -21.77
C SER A 365 2.97 -6.94 -20.39
N LEU A 366 2.00 -6.10 -20.04
CA LEU A 366 1.14 -6.17 -18.84
C LEU A 366 1.85 -5.91 -17.51
N GLY A 367 2.90 -5.08 -17.52
CA GLY A 367 3.55 -4.63 -16.28
C GLY A 367 4.22 -3.26 -16.44
N ALA A 368 4.53 -2.62 -15.31
CA ALA A 368 5.22 -1.33 -15.27
C ALA A 368 6.38 -1.34 -14.26
N ILE A 369 6.60 -0.24 -13.54
CA ILE A 369 7.81 -0.04 -12.71
C ILE A 369 7.87 -1.05 -11.57
N HIS A 370 6.78 -1.22 -10.82
CA HIS A 370 6.77 -2.12 -9.67
C HIS A 370 7.06 -3.55 -10.09
N CYS A 371 6.54 -4.00 -11.25
CA CYS A 371 6.76 -5.35 -11.78
C CYS A 371 8.22 -5.66 -12.16
N ILE A 372 9.06 -4.63 -12.38
CA ILE A 372 10.47 -4.80 -12.83
C ILE A 372 11.48 -4.31 -11.79
N THR A 373 11.03 -4.13 -10.55
CA THR A 373 11.86 -3.72 -9.41
C THR A 373 11.56 -4.62 -8.21
N LYS A 374 12.55 -4.83 -7.35
CA LYS A 374 12.35 -5.52 -6.06
C LYS A 374 13.19 -4.90 -4.96
N GLU A 375 12.54 -4.50 -3.88
CA GLU A 375 13.16 -3.94 -2.69
C GLU A 375 13.97 -4.98 -1.90
N ILE A 376 15.06 -4.53 -1.29
CA ILE A 376 15.91 -5.29 -0.39
C ILE A 376 16.03 -4.52 0.92
N GLY A 377 15.51 -5.11 2.00
CA GLY A 377 15.52 -4.53 3.32
C GLY A 377 16.92 -4.40 3.90
N THR A 378 17.14 -3.41 4.76
CA THR A 378 18.43 -3.16 5.42
C THR A 378 18.89 -4.31 6.33
N GLY A 379 20.21 -4.56 6.37
CA GLY A 379 20.80 -5.52 7.32
C GLY A 379 20.77 -5.06 8.80
N ASP A 380 20.51 -3.78 9.05
CA ASP A 380 20.49 -3.15 10.39
C ASP A 380 19.25 -2.25 10.55
N PRO A 381 18.04 -2.84 10.69
CA PRO A 381 16.78 -2.10 10.71
C PRO A 381 16.57 -1.38 12.05
N LEU A 382 16.26 -0.09 11.96
CA LEU A 382 15.69 0.70 13.06
C LEU A 382 14.23 0.99 12.69
N LEU A 383 13.31 0.33 13.39
CA LEU A 383 11.88 0.39 13.11
C LEU A 383 11.22 1.48 13.96
N ILE A 384 10.46 2.36 13.31
CA ILE A 384 9.61 3.38 13.96
C ILE A 384 8.20 3.23 13.36
N ILE A 385 7.24 2.82 14.18
CA ILE A 385 5.81 2.73 13.82
C ILE A 385 5.03 3.71 14.67
N HIS A 386 4.22 4.55 14.03
CA HIS A 386 3.39 5.55 14.69
C HIS A 386 2.08 5.71 13.90
N ASN A 387 0.95 5.70 14.62
CA ASN A 387 -0.34 6.08 14.08
C ASN A 387 -0.47 7.61 14.17
N ASP A 388 -0.67 8.28 13.04
CA ASP A 388 -0.70 9.74 13.02
C ASP A 388 -1.87 10.31 13.84
N LEU A 389 -1.74 11.57 14.24
CA LEU A 389 -2.79 12.26 14.98
C LEU A 389 -3.86 12.78 14.02
N GLU A 390 -5.12 12.61 14.41
CA GLU A 390 -6.25 13.22 13.70
C GLU A 390 -6.42 14.68 14.13
N ASP A 391 -7.09 15.46 13.27
CA ASP A 391 -7.55 16.81 13.60
C ASP A 391 -8.33 16.81 14.93
N THR A 392 -8.10 17.83 15.74
CA THR A 392 -8.63 17.89 17.11
C THR A 392 -9.30 19.22 17.40
N TYR A 393 -10.32 19.21 18.25
CA TYR A 393 -10.91 20.41 18.83
C TYR A 393 -10.31 20.77 20.20
N ASP A 394 -9.34 19.99 20.69
CA ASP A 394 -8.67 20.23 21.96
C ASP A 394 -7.55 21.26 21.77
N ASP A 395 -7.75 22.47 22.29
CA ASP A 395 -6.77 23.56 22.28
C ASP A 395 -6.15 23.81 23.66
N LEU A 396 -6.47 22.98 24.65
CA LEU A 396 -6.10 23.18 26.05
C LEU A 396 -5.10 22.14 26.57
N ASN A 397 -5.20 20.89 26.10
CA ASN A 397 -4.37 19.80 26.59
C ASN A 397 -3.23 19.46 25.61
N PRO A 398 -2.10 18.93 26.11
CA PRO A 398 -1.05 18.37 25.24
C PRO A 398 -1.55 17.19 24.42
N TYR A 399 -0.98 17.02 23.23
CA TYR A 399 -1.29 15.95 22.29
C TYR A 399 -0.32 14.77 22.47
N PRO A 400 -0.78 13.61 22.97
CA PRO A 400 0.09 12.47 23.17
C PRO A 400 0.48 11.82 21.85
N VAL A 401 1.78 11.54 21.70
CA VAL A 401 2.36 10.85 20.55
C VAL A 401 3.07 9.60 21.04
N ASP A 402 2.54 8.45 20.64
CA ASP A 402 3.08 7.12 20.94
C ASP A 402 3.67 6.48 19.69
N ALA A 403 4.84 5.87 19.81
CA ALA A 403 5.47 5.12 18.73
C ALA A 403 6.11 3.82 19.23
N ILE A 404 6.04 2.76 18.43
CA ILE A 404 6.84 1.55 18.63
C ILE A 404 8.21 1.82 18.00
N ILE A 405 9.28 1.79 18.81
CA ILE A 405 10.64 2.06 18.35
C ILE A 405 11.56 0.90 18.73
N LYS A 406 12.06 0.18 17.72
CA LYS A 406 12.81 -1.07 17.90
C LYS A 406 14.13 -1.07 17.15
N HIS A 407 15.15 -1.62 17.80
CA HIS A 407 16.44 -1.97 17.20
C HIS A 407 17.07 -3.10 18.01
N ARG A 408 17.81 -4.02 17.36
CA ARG A 408 18.39 -5.20 18.04
C ARG A 408 19.36 -4.86 19.18
N SER A 409 20.04 -3.70 19.09
CA SER A 409 20.91 -3.20 20.16
C SER A 409 20.15 -2.49 21.29
N GLY A 410 18.83 -2.32 21.17
CA GLY A 410 18.04 -1.37 21.95
C GLY A 410 18.20 0.08 21.47
N ILE A 411 17.32 0.94 21.97
CA ILE A 411 17.25 2.37 21.63
C ILE A 411 17.98 3.21 22.68
N ALA A 412 18.90 4.07 22.24
CA ALA A 412 19.65 4.99 23.07
C ALA A 412 18.84 6.26 23.39
N GLY A 413 18.02 6.71 22.45
CA GLY A 413 17.12 7.84 22.64
C GLY A 413 16.26 8.09 21.40
N ALA A 414 15.10 8.71 21.60
CA ALA A 414 14.19 9.11 20.55
C ALA A 414 13.63 10.50 20.87
N ASN A 415 13.35 11.30 19.84
CA ASN A 415 12.71 12.59 20.00
C ASN A 415 11.51 12.73 19.06
N LEU A 416 10.51 13.43 19.56
CA LEU A 416 9.41 13.98 18.80
C LEU A 416 9.79 15.39 18.39
N LEU A 417 9.76 15.66 17.09
CA LEU A 417 10.06 16.97 16.53
C LEU A 417 8.78 17.56 15.96
N TYR A 418 8.39 18.77 16.37
CA TYR A 418 7.18 19.44 15.87
C TYR A 418 7.38 20.93 15.57
N THR A 419 6.56 21.48 14.67
CA THR A 419 6.47 22.91 14.35
C THR A 419 5.05 23.28 13.96
N THR A 420 4.69 24.56 14.03
CA THR A 420 3.43 25.09 13.47
C THR A 420 3.62 25.77 12.10
N ASP A 421 4.86 25.87 11.64
CA ASP A 421 5.24 26.45 10.35
C ASP A 421 6.49 25.71 9.86
N THR A 422 6.41 25.09 8.69
CA THR A 422 7.51 24.33 8.08
C THR A 422 8.69 25.21 7.64
N LEU A 423 8.53 26.54 7.65
CA LEU A 423 9.61 27.51 7.46
C LEU A 423 10.38 27.81 8.76
N LEU A 424 9.88 27.39 9.92
CA LEU A 424 10.53 27.55 11.21
C LEU A 424 11.26 26.26 11.65
N PRO A 425 12.30 26.36 12.50
CA PRO A 425 12.93 25.19 13.09
C PRO A 425 11.95 24.35 13.91
N TYR A 426 12.06 23.03 13.81
CA TYR A 426 11.29 22.10 14.64
C TYR A 426 11.76 22.16 16.09
N GLN A 427 10.80 22.20 17.01
CA GLN A 427 11.02 22.04 18.44
C GLN A 427 11.14 20.54 18.76
N SER A 428 12.10 20.18 19.60
CA SER A 428 12.39 18.79 19.95
C SER A 428 11.95 18.48 21.38
N VAL A 429 11.22 17.38 21.55
CA VAL A 429 10.76 16.83 22.82
C VAL A 429 11.29 15.41 22.94
N ALA A 430 12.09 15.13 23.97
CA ALA A 430 12.58 13.78 24.21
C ALA A 430 11.42 12.82 24.49
N MET A 431 11.40 11.67 23.81
CA MET A 431 10.47 10.59 24.07
C MET A 431 11.00 9.69 25.18
N THR A 432 10.09 9.12 25.97
CA THR A 432 10.42 8.18 27.05
C THR A 432 9.79 6.83 26.78
N LEU A 433 10.52 5.74 27.06
CA LEU A 433 9.96 4.39 27.01
C LEU A 433 8.90 4.23 28.11
N THR A 434 7.63 4.17 27.71
CA THR A 434 6.47 4.04 28.61
C THR A 434 6.01 2.60 28.75
N ASN A 435 6.26 1.75 27.75
CA ASN A 435 5.98 0.32 27.81
C ASN A 435 7.10 -0.51 27.18
N ALA A 436 7.90 -1.18 28.03
CA ALA A 436 9.01 -2.03 27.60
C ALA A 436 8.57 -3.36 26.95
N THR A 437 7.32 -3.79 27.13
CA THR A 437 6.82 -5.04 26.52
C THR A 437 6.47 -4.85 25.04
N THR A 438 6.01 -3.66 24.68
CA THR A 438 5.60 -3.31 23.31
C THR A 438 6.57 -2.35 22.62
N ASP A 439 7.70 -2.03 23.29
CA ASP A 439 8.67 -1.02 22.86
C ASP A 439 8.02 0.35 22.54
N THR A 440 7.03 0.75 23.35
CA THR A 440 6.29 2.01 23.17
C THR A 440 7.03 3.15 23.83
N TRP A 441 7.38 4.15 23.02
CA TRP A 441 7.96 5.42 23.40
C TRP A 441 6.90 6.52 23.25
N SER A 442 6.84 7.43 24.23
CA SER A 442 5.83 8.48 24.27
C SER A 442 6.46 9.85 24.51
N ALA A 443 5.90 10.87 23.87
CA ALA A 443 6.08 12.28 24.20
C ALA A 443 4.77 13.04 23.99
N ASN A 444 4.71 14.30 24.39
CA ASN A 444 3.55 15.15 24.14
C ASN A 444 3.97 16.38 23.34
N ILE A 445 3.20 16.70 22.31
CA ILE A 445 3.22 18.04 21.70
C ILE A 445 2.43 18.96 22.65
N PRO A 446 2.99 20.07 23.15
CA PRO A 446 2.24 21.03 23.95
C PRO A 446 1.00 21.54 23.20
N ALA A 447 -0.06 21.87 23.94
CA ALA A 447 -1.28 22.45 23.39
C ALA A 447 -0.97 23.64 22.46
N GLN A 448 -1.65 23.69 21.32
CA GLN A 448 -1.50 24.76 20.33
C GLN A 448 -2.78 25.58 20.23
N ALA A 449 -2.64 26.83 19.80
CA ALA A 449 -3.80 27.71 19.64
C ALA A 449 -4.76 27.18 18.57
N VAL A 450 -6.06 27.43 18.75
CA VAL A 450 -7.08 27.19 17.73
C VAL A 450 -6.67 27.80 16.37
N GLY A 451 -6.87 27.02 15.31
CA GLY A 451 -6.50 27.38 13.94
C GLY A 451 -5.04 27.09 13.59
N SER A 452 -4.26 26.53 14.51
CA SER A 452 -2.89 26.09 14.22
C SER A 452 -2.92 24.77 13.45
N LYS A 453 -2.02 24.66 12.46
CA LYS A 453 -1.65 23.40 11.83
C LYS A 453 -0.31 22.95 12.39
N ILE A 454 -0.22 21.71 12.85
CA ILE A 454 0.98 21.16 13.46
C ILE A 454 1.60 20.18 12.47
N PHE A 455 2.92 20.28 12.30
CA PHE A 455 3.71 19.36 11.49
C PHE A 455 4.73 18.68 12.40
N TYR A 456 4.84 17.35 12.33
CA TYR A 456 5.73 16.63 13.23
C TYR A 456 6.29 15.34 12.62
N TYR A 457 7.40 14.87 13.19
CA TYR A 457 8.04 13.60 12.85
C TYR A 457 8.82 13.06 14.05
N ILE A 458 9.27 11.81 13.97
CA ILE A 458 10.02 11.15 15.04
C ILE A 458 11.43 10.82 14.54
N ASP A 459 12.44 11.08 15.37
CA ASP A 459 13.78 10.55 15.20
C ASP A 459 14.14 9.57 16.32
N ALA A 460 15.01 8.61 16.01
CA ALA A 460 15.51 7.67 17.00
C ALA A 460 16.95 7.25 16.70
N ASN A 461 17.68 6.99 17.78
CA ASN A 461 19.07 6.58 17.79
C ASN A 461 19.16 5.27 18.57
N ALA A 462 19.73 4.24 17.95
CA ALA A 462 20.00 2.96 18.59
C ALA A 462 21.33 2.97 19.37
N ASN A 463 21.49 2.03 20.30
CA ASN A 463 22.76 1.87 21.04
C ASN A 463 23.96 1.51 20.14
N SER A 464 23.72 0.99 18.92
CA SER A 464 24.75 0.76 17.90
C SER A 464 25.27 2.05 17.25
N GLY A 465 24.56 3.19 17.43
CA GLY A 465 24.78 4.44 16.69
C GLY A 465 23.93 4.56 15.42
N LYS A 466 23.18 3.51 15.02
CA LYS A 466 22.20 3.59 13.93
C LYS A 466 21.17 4.66 14.27
N SER A 467 20.86 5.53 13.32
CA SER A 467 19.88 6.60 13.47
C SER A 467 18.87 6.53 12.33
N GLN A 468 17.61 6.86 12.61
CA GLN A 468 16.57 6.90 11.60
C GLN A 468 15.50 7.93 11.96
N VAL A 469 14.77 8.40 10.95
CA VAL A 469 13.61 9.28 11.09
C VAL A 469 12.37 8.64 10.44
N ARG A 470 11.18 8.94 10.96
CA ARG A 470 9.90 8.59 10.34
C ARG A 470 9.00 9.83 10.30
N PRO A 471 8.48 10.21 9.11
CA PRO A 471 8.76 9.65 7.78
C PRO A 471 10.23 9.78 7.31
N LEU A 472 10.70 8.89 6.43
CA LEU A 472 12.09 8.88 5.93
C LEU A 472 12.57 10.22 5.31
N PRO A 473 11.75 11.00 4.58
CA PRO A 473 12.20 12.28 4.04
C PRO A 473 12.13 13.45 5.04
N ALA A 474 11.90 13.20 6.34
CA ALA A 474 11.94 14.26 7.34
C ALA A 474 13.27 15.06 7.29
N PRO A 475 13.23 16.39 7.51
CA PRO A 475 12.06 17.19 7.92
C PRO A 475 11.14 17.61 6.76
N ALA A 476 11.48 17.30 5.50
CA ALA A 476 10.63 17.65 4.36
C ALA A 476 9.34 16.81 4.33
N GLY A 477 9.40 15.58 4.85
CA GLY A 477 8.22 14.75 5.13
C GLY A 477 7.86 14.77 6.60
N TYR A 478 6.55 14.75 6.88
CA TYR A 478 5.99 14.90 8.20
C TYR A 478 4.58 14.30 8.22
N TRP A 479 4.06 14.07 9.43
CA TRP A 479 2.64 13.99 9.69
C TRP A 479 2.12 15.38 10.06
N ASP A 480 0.83 15.61 9.89
CA ASP A 480 0.19 16.85 10.30
C ASP A 480 -1.24 16.65 10.79
N PHE A 481 -1.69 17.58 11.63
CA PHE A 481 -3.07 17.69 12.06
C PHE A 481 -3.41 19.16 12.36
N ASP A 482 -4.69 19.48 12.27
CA ASP A 482 -5.22 20.82 12.53
C ASP A 482 -5.89 20.88 13.91
N VAL A 483 -5.62 21.96 14.67
CA VAL A 483 -6.40 22.31 15.86
C VAL A 483 -7.59 23.12 15.42
N LEU A 484 -8.70 22.43 15.23
CA LEU A 484 -9.91 22.97 14.68
C LEU A 484 -10.55 23.97 15.64
N GLN A 485 -11.04 25.05 15.07
CA GLN A 485 -11.99 25.89 15.77
C GLN A 485 -13.29 25.12 15.89
N LEU A 486 -13.84 25.02 17.10
CA LEU A 486 -15.28 24.90 17.25
C LEU A 486 -15.88 26.17 16.65
N THR A 487 -16.17 26.15 15.35
CA THR A 487 -17.30 26.93 14.85
C THR A 487 -18.52 26.30 15.52
N ALA A 488 -18.77 26.70 16.76
CA ALA A 488 -20.14 27.00 17.09
C ALA A 488 -20.62 27.85 15.92
N ILE A 489 -21.62 27.35 15.19
CA ILE A 489 -22.60 28.26 14.64
C ILE A 489 -23.21 28.91 15.87
N ASN A 490 -22.50 29.88 16.44
CA ASN A 490 -23.14 31.05 16.95
C ASN A 490 -23.71 31.66 15.69
N ASP A 491 -24.94 31.30 15.37
CA ASP A 491 -25.82 32.22 14.68
C ASP A 491 -25.89 33.45 15.61
N ASN A 492 -24.85 34.29 15.55
CA ASN A 492 -24.87 35.65 16.05
C ASN A 492 -25.77 36.53 15.15
N ASN A 493 -26.57 35.91 14.28
CA ASN A 493 -27.80 36.42 13.71
C ASN A 493 -29.05 35.63 14.14
N SER A 494 -29.06 35.09 15.35
CA SER A 494 -30.30 34.70 16.01
C SER A 494 -30.38 35.45 17.33
N SER A 495 -31.21 36.49 17.33
CA SER A 495 -32.17 36.60 18.42
C SER A 495 -32.86 35.23 18.55
N THR A 496 -32.32 34.31 19.36
CA THR A 496 -32.84 32.93 19.44
C THR A 496 -34.14 32.95 20.22
N ASP A 497 -35.20 33.36 19.54
CA ASP A 497 -36.55 33.07 19.96
C ASP A 497 -36.89 31.60 19.74
N LEU A 498 -35.99 30.76 19.21
CA LEU A 498 -36.21 29.33 18.92
C LEU A 498 -34.92 28.50 19.07
N ALA A 499 -35.02 27.33 19.70
CA ALA A 499 -33.99 26.32 19.88
C ALA A 499 -34.61 24.90 19.90
N TRP A 500 -33.76 23.86 19.84
CA TRP A 500 -34.21 22.52 20.22
C TRP A 500 -34.46 22.47 21.74
N GLY A 501 -35.46 21.69 22.15
CA GLY A 501 -35.64 21.35 23.56
C GLY A 501 -34.68 20.23 23.95
N LYS A 502 -35.21 19.10 24.43
CA LYS A 502 -34.40 17.88 24.61
C LYS A 502 -34.05 17.24 23.27
N GLU A 503 -32.92 16.54 23.23
CA GLU A 503 -32.54 15.69 22.10
C GLU A 503 -33.68 14.74 21.72
N VAL A 504 -33.87 14.49 20.42
CA VAL A 504 -34.89 13.55 19.92
C VAL A 504 -34.76 12.19 20.61
N PHE A 505 -35.86 11.68 21.15
CA PHE A 505 -35.84 10.44 21.94
C PHE A 505 -37.10 9.57 21.71
N PRO A 506 -36.97 8.23 21.67
CA PRO A 506 -35.71 7.48 21.71
C PRO A 506 -34.89 7.63 20.40
N ASN A 507 -33.57 7.58 20.52
CA ASN A 507 -32.63 7.60 19.39
C ASN A 507 -31.46 6.64 19.72
N PRO A 508 -31.43 5.42 19.17
CA PRO A 508 -32.21 4.94 18.02
C PRO A 508 -33.72 4.80 18.29
N SER A 509 -34.54 5.07 17.26
CA SER A 509 -35.99 4.96 17.27
C SER A 509 -36.47 3.66 16.61
N ASN A 510 -37.48 3.01 17.19
CA ASN A 510 -38.16 1.85 16.62
C ASN A 510 -39.69 1.96 16.85
N GLY A 511 -40.25 3.16 16.70
CA GLY A 511 -41.66 3.44 17.01
C GLY A 511 -41.93 4.93 17.26
N ILE A 512 -42.76 5.24 18.25
CA ILE A 512 -43.11 6.63 18.58
C ILE A 512 -41.89 7.35 19.14
N THR A 513 -41.48 8.41 18.44
CA THR A 513 -40.36 9.27 18.79
C THR A 513 -40.81 10.69 19.05
N CYS A 514 -40.30 11.28 20.13
CA CYS A 514 -40.61 12.62 20.59
C CYS A 514 -39.53 13.60 20.14
N ILE A 515 -39.96 14.69 19.51
CA ILE A 515 -39.14 15.81 19.10
C ILE A 515 -39.59 17.02 19.91
N THR A 516 -38.66 17.61 20.63
CA THR A 516 -38.94 18.75 21.51
C THR A 516 -38.37 20.03 20.91
N THR A 517 -39.17 21.09 20.85
CA THR A 517 -38.74 22.43 20.44
C THR A 517 -38.91 23.41 21.60
N GLN A 518 -38.10 24.45 21.66
CA GLN A 518 -38.15 25.48 22.70
C GLN A 518 -38.19 26.85 22.05
N SER A 519 -39.17 27.67 22.39
CA SER A 519 -39.35 29.01 21.81
C SER A 519 -39.57 30.08 22.88
N ASN A 520 -39.13 31.32 22.65
CA ASN A 520 -39.39 32.47 23.54
C ASN A 520 -40.64 33.26 23.12
N LYS A 521 -41.20 33.00 21.93
CA LYS A 521 -42.42 33.64 21.40
C LYS A 521 -43.24 32.66 20.55
N ASN A 522 -44.44 33.04 20.17
CA ASN A 522 -45.20 32.25 19.18
C ASN A 522 -44.63 32.47 17.78
N LEU A 523 -44.36 31.39 17.03
CA LEU A 523 -43.79 31.48 15.69
C LEU A 523 -44.26 30.36 14.78
N LYS A 524 -44.41 30.67 13.48
CA LYS A 524 -44.76 29.67 12.47
C LYS A 524 -43.55 28.83 12.08
N ALA A 525 -43.70 27.52 12.09
CA ALA A 525 -42.66 26.56 11.80
C ALA A 525 -43.18 25.31 11.07
N SER A 526 -42.30 24.69 10.28
CA SER A 526 -42.50 23.37 9.70
C SER A 526 -41.39 22.44 10.15
N LEU A 527 -41.77 21.33 10.79
CA LEU A 527 -40.89 20.26 11.25
C LEU A 527 -41.00 19.08 10.28
N GLN A 528 -39.87 18.63 9.75
CA GLN A 528 -39.81 17.64 8.68
C GLN A 528 -38.74 16.59 8.98
N LEU A 529 -38.96 15.37 8.48
CA LEU A 529 -37.95 14.32 8.42
C LEU A 529 -37.42 14.24 6.99
N THR A 530 -36.10 14.21 6.83
CA THR A 530 -35.43 14.09 5.53
C THR A 530 -34.37 13.00 5.55
N ASP A 531 -34.06 12.41 4.40
CA ASP A 531 -32.90 11.52 4.25
C ASP A 531 -31.57 12.32 4.24
N LEU A 532 -30.43 11.64 4.24
CA LEU A 532 -29.10 12.29 4.20
C LEU A 532 -28.86 13.12 2.93
N ASN A 533 -29.63 12.89 1.86
CA ASN A 533 -29.57 13.66 0.63
C ASN A 533 -30.53 14.86 0.64
N GLY A 534 -31.20 15.12 1.77
CA GLY A 534 -32.16 16.21 1.94
C GLY A 534 -33.52 15.98 1.29
N ARG A 535 -33.85 14.75 0.86
CA ARG A 535 -35.17 14.42 0.32
C ARG A 535 -36.17 14.29 1.46
N LEU A 536 -37.33 14.93 1.31
CA LEU A 536 -38.41 14.87 2.29
C LEU A 536 -38.94 13.44 2.42
N VAL A 537 -38.96 12.94 3.65
CA VAL A 537 -39.53 11.65 4.03
C VAL A 537 -40.93 11.87 4.60
N GLU A 538 -41.08 12.79 5.56
CA GLU A 538 -42.36 13.08 6.20
C GLU A 538 -42.42 14.52 6.74
N VAL A 539 -43.62 15.12 6.78
CA VAL A 539 -43.87 16.38 7.48
C VAL A 539 -44.48 16.05 8.84
N ILE A 540 -43.73 16.33 9.91
CA ILE A 540 -44.10 15.99 11.30
C ILE A 540 -45.05 17.04 11.88
N PHE A 541 -44.82 18.31 11.53
CA PHE A 541 -45.65 19.43 11.96
C PHE A 541 -45.55 20.58 10.96
N ASP A 542 -46.63 21.28 10.72
CA ASP A 542 -46.64 22.56 9.99
C ASP A 542 -47.71 23.45 10.61
N GLY A 543 -47.28 24.49 11.33
CA GLY A 543 -48.16 25.25 12.19
C GLY A 543 -47.44 26.32 13.00
N GLU A 544 -48.03 26.71 14.13
CA GLU A 544 -47.48 27.70 15.04
C GLU A 544 -47.00 27.04 16.33
N ILE A 545 -45.69 27.11 16.58
CA ILE A 545 -45.06 26.70 17.85
C ILE A 545 -45.31 27.82 18.86
N GLN A 546 -45.80 27.46 20.04
CA GLN A 546 -46.07 28.42 21.12
C GLN A 546 -44.78 28.76 21.88
N ALA A 547 -44.77 29.91 22.55
CA ALA A 547 -43.72 30.24 23.51
C ALA A 547 -43.66 29.18 24.63
N GLY A 548 -42.47 28.65 24.90
CA GLY A 548 -42.23 27.54 25.83
C GLY A 548 -41.70 26.29 25.14
N GLU A 549 -41.77 25.15 25.83
CA GLU A 549 -41.43 23.83 25.29
C GLU A 549 -42.66 23.27 24.55
N ASP A 550 -42.48 22.87 23.28
CA ASP A 550 -43.51 22.17 22.51
C ASP A 550 -43.01 20.79 22.06
N ARG A 551 -43.92 19.82 21.98
CA ARG A 551 -43.58 18.41 21.72
C ARG A 551 -44.35 17.89 20.52
N HIS A 552 -43.60 17.38 19.56
CA HIS A 552 -44.12 16.71 18.38
C HIS A 552 -43.74 15.24 18.40
N PHE A 553 -44.58 14.41 17.80
CA PHE A 553 -44.38 12.96 17.79
C PHE A 553 -44.44 12.45 16.36
N ILE A 554 -43.52 11.55 16.03
CA ILE A 554 -43.48 10.81 14.77
C ILE A 554 -43.50 9.32 15.08
N ASN A 555 -44.23 8.52 14.30
CA ASN A 555 -44.15 7.07 14.40
C ASN A 555 -43.17 6.53 13.34
N THR A 556 -41.99 6.08 13.77
CA THR A 556 -40.97 5.60 12.84
C THR A 556 -41.10 4.12 12.48
N SER A 557 -42.11 3.40 12.96
CA SER A 557 -42.24 1.95 12.74
C SER A 557 -42.44 1.56 11.27
N GLU A 558 -42.84 2.51 10.41
CA GLU A 558 -43.07 2.30 8.98
C GLU A 558 -41.96 2.92 8.11
N ILE A 559 -40.91 3.46 8.73
CA ILE A 559 -39.78 4.09 8.05
C ILE A 559 -38.61 3.10 8.02
N ASN A 560 -37.92 2.98 6.88
CA ASN A 560 -36.78 2.08 6.74
C ASN A 560 -35.68 2.40 7.77
N ALA A 561 -34.99 1.37 8.27
CA ALA A 561 -33.85 1.57 9.15
C ALA A 561 -32.74 2.37 8.44
N GLY A 562 -32.17 3.34 9.15
CA GLY A 562 -31.19 4.25 8.57
C GLY A 562 -31.02 5.55 9.35
N VAL A 563 -30.13 6.42 8.84
CA VAL A 563 -29.89 7.75 9.42
C VAL A 563 -30.73 8.78 8.68
N TYR A 564 -31.45 9.59 9.45
CA TYR A 564 -32.31 10.66 8.97
C TYR A 564 -31.99 11.98 9.67
N LEU A 565 -32.43 13.08 9.07
CA LEU A 565 -32.32 14.42 9.62
C LEU A 565 -33.71 14.96 9.94
N VAL A 566 -33.91 15.37 11.19
CA VAL A 566 -35.08 16.14 11.63
C VAL A 566 -34.77 17.60 11.43
N VAL A 567 -35.57 18.28 10.63
CA VAL A 567 -35.35 19.64 10.14
C VAL A 567 -36.52 20.53 10.57
N LEU A 568 -36.23 21.57 11.36
CA LEU A 568 -37.18 22.60 11.75
C LEU A 568 -36.92 23.87 10.92
N ASN A 569 -37.87 24.23 10.07
CA ASN A 569 -37.81 25.43 9.22
C ASN A 569 -38.75 26.49 9.77
N THR A 570 -38.27 27.73 9.85
CA THR A 570 -39.07 28.91 10.18
C THR A 570 -38.73 30.04 9.22
N LYS A 571 -39.47 31.16 9.30
CA LYS A 571 -39.09 32.37 8.56
C LYS A 571 -37.78 33.00 9.07
N GLU A 572 -37.35 32.65 10.28
CA GLU A 572 -36.23 33.27 10.98
C GLU A 572 -34.96 32.40 10.94
N GLY A 573 -35.07 31.12 10.57
CA GLY A 573 -33.93 30.22 10.49
C GLY A 573 -34.30 28.74 10.35
N LYS A 574 -33.27 27.90 10.29
CA LYS A 574 -33.37 26.45 10.12
C LYS A 574 -32.53 25.74 11.18
N LEU A 575 -33.14 24.80 11.93
CA LEU A 575 -32.45 23.93 12.89
C LEU A 575 -32.49 22.48 12.42
N ILE A 576 -31.44 21.71 12.69
CA ILE A 576 -31.29 20.31 12.24
C ILE A 576 -30.79 19.46 13.41
N GLN A 577 -31.30 18.22 13.54
CA GLN A 577 -30.76 17.19 14.43
C GLN A 577 -30.84 15.80 13.77
N LYS A 578 -30.00 14.86 14.20
CA LYS A 578 -29.91 13.50 13.64
C LYS A 578 -30.88 12.53 14.35
N LEU A 579 -31.56 11.69 13.58
CA LEU A 579 -32.38 10.58 14.08
C LEU A 579 -31.95 9.27 13.43
N LEU A 580 -31.58 8.27 14.23
CA LEU A 580 -31.32 6.91 13.80
C LEU A 580 -32.61 6.08 13.97
N ILE A 581 -33.06 5.42 12.90
CA ILE A 581 -34.23 4.54 12.91
C ILE A 581 -33.74 3.09 12.77
N GLN A 582 -34.26 2.18 13.61
CA GLN A 582 -33.92 0.76 13.68
C GLN A 582 -35.09 -0.15 13.33
#